data_AF-A0A2V4DB66-F1
#
_entry.id   AF-A0A2V4DB66-F1
#
_cell.length_a   1.000
_cell.length_b   1.000
_cell.length_c   1.000
_cell.angle_alpha   90.00
_cell.angle_beta   90.00
_cell.angle_gamma   90.00
#
_symmetry.space_group_name_H-M   'P 1'
#
loop_
_entity.id
_entity.type
_entity.pdbx_description
1 polymer ?
#
loop_
_entity_poly.entity_id
_entity_poly.type
_entity_poly.pdbx_seq_one_letter_code
_entity_poly.pdbx_strand_id
1 'polypeptide(L)'
;MGEKAEQGIFQVEYIVLGLVVLAIISIGVEPTGNETENLEVTHISGTISLSTQSSLEAFGLGEFDPYADAEVELDSSGVISDGCVTCVTPPVGIHINGTVNISNLTGGGPGLGYVEGTLDLVYLREFVSDGFIGREWLTVDWGAGDQSRHWQIFMLHSPPRWSPDNRDLAAFVPVDGGKESRTGPWLFVDVMIDQALNVQGCLPDSSRCVGSPSSDIKLEATRNIASPLKSIQHPPEWVQIEVISTNNNSPTIMSDIRGLMELGEQVNSSPWCHEANQEIVAFQSWNVSANNGIVISPMSTWLDALTLPSTSFTPAGGTWSEIDTANNLGCAALLNDDGILRLGVSFQT
;
A
#
# COMPACT_ATOMS: atom_id res chain seq x y z
N MET A 1 -7.10 35.20 -13.90
CA MET A 1 -6.49 34.83 -12.61
C MET A 1 -7.54 34.01 -11.89
N GLY A 2 -7.44 32.68 -11.98
CA GLY A 2 -8.51 31.75 -11.60
C GLY A 2 -8.84 30.80 -12.74
N GLU A 3 -7.95 29.82 -12.98
CA GLU A 3 -8.27 28.59 -13.78
C GLU A 3 -7.14 27.53 -13.71
N LYS A 4 -6.21 27.61 -12.74
CA LYS A 4 -5.05 26.69 -12.65
C LYS A 4 -4.93 25.93 -11.32
N ALA A 5 -5.88 26.12 -10.39
CA ALA A 5 -5.84 25.50 -9.06
C ALA A 5 -6.82 24.32 -8.90
N GLU A 6 -7.75 24.11 -9.83
CA GLU A 6 -8.75 23.02 -9.74
C GLU A 6 -8.31 21.70 -10.42
N GLN A 7 -7.28 21.72 -11.27
CA GLN A 7 -6.78 20.51 -11.95
C GLN A 7 -5.77 19.70 -11.12
N GLY A 8 -5.27 20.23 -10.00
CA GLY A 8 -4.27 19.56 -9.16
C GLY A 8 -4.84 18.68 -8.04
N ILE A 9 -6.13 18.81 -7.72
CA ILE A 9 -6.76 18.08 -6.60
C ILE A 9 -7.34 16.74 -7.08
N PHE A 10 -7.85 16.68 -8.31
CA PHE A 10 -8.41 15.46 -8.93
C PHE A 10 -7.37 14.36 -9.22
N GLN A 11 -6.06 14.67 -9.24
CA GLN A 11 -5.02 13.70 -9.61
C GLN A 11 -4.26 13.08 -8.43
N VAL A 12 -4.51 13.54 -7.21
CA VAL A 12 -3.98 12.94 -5.97
C VAL A 12 -4.86 11.78 -5.48
N GLU A 13 -6.11 11.73 -5.94
CA GLU A 13 -7.17 10.78 -5.55
C GLU A 13 -6.98 9.36 -6.12
N TYR A 14 -6.19 9.19 -7.19
CA TYR A 14 -5.96 7.91 -7.88
C TYR A 14 -5.01 6.97 -7.12
N ILE A 15 -4.06 7.53 -6.35
CA ILE A 15 -2.99 6.78 -5.66
C ILE A 15 -3.45 6.30 -4.30
N VAL A 16 -4.32 7.07 -3.64
CA VAL A 16 -4.94 6.66 -2.37
C VAL A 16 -5.53 5.28 -2.54
N LEU A 17 -6.03 4.95 -3.75
CA LEU A 17 -6.77 3.74 -3.98
C LEU A 17 -6.02 2.57 -4.65
N GLY A 18 -4.99 2.83 -5.45
CA GLY A 18 -3.93 1.83 -5.69
C GLY A 18 -3.24 1.44 -4.38
N LEU A 19 -2.99 2.45 -3.52
CA LEU A 19 -2.57 2.24 -2.13
C LEU A 19 -3.68 1.65 -1.24
N VAL A 20 -4.96 1.69 -1.61
CA VAL A 20 -6.08 1.07 -0.85
C VAL A 20 -6.12 -0.44 -1.04
N VAL A 21 -5.70 -0.95 -2.21
CA VAL A 21 -5.51 -2.39 -2.39
C VAL A 21 -4.21 -2.85 -1.70
N LEU A 22 -3.14 -2.03 -1.75
CA LEU A 22 -1.88 -2.23 -1.01
C LEU A 22 -2.01 -2.08 0.51
N ALA A 23 -3.03 -1.38 0.99
CA ALA A 23 -3.29 -1.12 2.41
C ALA A 23 -4.39 -2.01 2.99
N ILE A 24 -4.65 -3.18 2.41
CA ILE A 24 -5.56 -4.12 3.07
C ILE A 24 -4.83 -4.86 4.18
N ILE A 25 -3.52 -5.18 4.13
CA ILE A 25 -2.99 -6.12 5.14
C ILE A 25 -1.48 -6.01 5.36
N SER A 26 -1.06 -5.81 6.61
CA SER A 26 0.32 -5.89 7.09
C SER A 26 0.21 -6.29 8.58
N ILE A 27 0.86 -7.33 9.16
CA ILE A 27 0.81 -7.69 10.62
C ILE A 27 2.17 -7.63 11.32
N GLY A 28 2.12 -7.11 12.55
CA GLY A 28 3.01 -7.14 13.73
C GLY A 28 3.33 -8.52 14.22
N VAL A 29 4.49 -9.06 13.89
CA VAL A 29 5.08 -10.12 14.70
C VAL A 29 6.27 -9.51 15.40
N GLU A 30 6.12 -9.19 16.69
CA GLU A 30 7.27 -9.08 17.58
C GLU A 30 7.39 -10.38 18.38
N PRO A 31 8.57 -11.02 18.42
CA PRO A 31 8.82 -12.07 19.37
C PRO A 31 9.18 -11.41 20.71
N THR A 32 8.30 -11.50 21.72
CA THR A 32 8.63 -12.07 23.05
C THR A 32 7.55 -11.83 24.11
N GLY A 33 7.09 -12.94 24.73
CA GLY A 33 7.04 -13.06 26.19
C GLY A 33 5.87 -12.45 26.97
N ASN A 34 4.67 -13.03 26.88
CA ASN A 34 3.92 -13.61 28.01
C ASN A 34 2.60 -14.24 27.53
N GLU A 35 2.20 -15.33 28.20
CA GLU A 35 1.07 -16.20 27.88
C GLU A 35 -0.32 -15.51 27.97
N THR A 36 -0.63 -14.70 26.97
CA THR A 36 -2.00 -14.61 26.41
C THR A 36 -1.90 -15.22 25.01
N GLU A 37 -2.81 -16.11 24.62
CA GLU A 37 -2.80 -16.69 23.27
C GLU A 37 -2.72 -15.55 22.25
N ASN A 38 -1.57 -15.40 21.59
CA ASN A 38 -1.38 -14.37 20.56
C ASN A 38 -2.21 -14.80 19.35
N LEU A 39 -3.34 -14.11 19.16
CA LEU A 39 -4.24 -14.32 18.04
C LEU A 39 -3.76 -13.52 16.85
N GLU A 40 -3.69 -14.16 15.69
CA GLU A 40 -3.35 -13.55 14.42
C GLU A 40 -4.52 -13.69 13.46
N VAL A 41 -4.70 -12.72 12.57
CA VAL A 41 -5.64 -12.87 11.45
C VAL A 41 -5.10 -13.96 10.54
N THR A 42 -5.90 -15.01 10.32
CA THR A 42 -5.52 -16.11 9.43
C THR A 42 -6.32 -16.11 8.13
N HIS A 43 -7.47 -15.44 8.13
CA HIS A 43 -8.39 -15.46 7.01
C HIS A 43 -9.20 -14.17 6.94
N ILE A 44 -9.37 -13.60 5.76
CA ILE A 44 -10.14 -12.39 5.47
C ILE A 44 -11.05 -12.68 4.27
N SER A 45 -12.35 -12.48 4.43
CA SER A 45 -13.31 -12.63 3.34
C SER A 45 -14.37 -11.54 3.36
N GLY A 46 -15.07 -11.35 2.25
CA GLY A 46 -16.19 -10.42 2.18
C GLY A 46 -16.30 -9.71 0.84
N THR A 47 -16.90 -8.52 0.86
CA THR A 47 -17.20 -7.76 -0.35
C THR A 47 -16.76 -6.31 -0.27
N ILE A 48 -16.35 -5.80 -1.43
CA ILE A 48 -15.95 -4.41 -1.65
C ILE A 48 -16.70 -3.92 -2.89
N SER A 49 -17.59 -2.95 -2.70
CA SER A 49 -18.22 -2.22 -3.80
C SER A 49 -17.22 -1.19 -4.32
N LEU A 50 -16.81 -1.34 -5.56
CA LEU A 50 -15.88 -0.46 -6.27
C LEU A 50 -16.61 0.82 -6.71
N SER A 51 -17.05 1.62 -5.73
CA SER A 51 -17.97 2.75 -5.92
C SER A 51 -17.34 4.03 -6.46
N THR A 52 -16.01 4.06 -6.62
CA THR A 52 -15.25 5.21 -7.13
C THR A 52 -14.41 4.82 -8.36
N GLN A 53 -14.07 5.78 -9.22
CA GLN A 53 -13.22 5.49 -10.39
C GLN A 53 -11.86 4.95 -9.98
N SER A 54 -11.28 5.53 -8.92
CA SER A 54 -10.01 5.08 -8.35
C SER A 54 -10.05 3.59 -7.94
N SER A 55 -11.24 3.04 -7.65
CA SER A 55 -11.40 1.64 -7.21
C SER A 55 -11.37 0.62 -8.30
N LEU A 56 -11.74 1.04 -9.49
CA LEU A 56 -11.55 0.23 -10.67
C LEU A 56 -10.10 0.33 -11.16
N GLU A 57 -9.53 1.53 -11.18
CA GLU A 57 -8.15 1.77 -11.62
C GLU A 57 -7.11 0.97 -10.82
N ALA A 58 -7.32 0.79 -9.51
CA ALA A 58 -6.45 -0.03 -8.66
C ALA A 58 -6.30 -1.48 -9.14
N PHE A 59 -7.33 -2.01 -9.81
CA PHE A 59 -7.32 -3.35 -10.42
C PHE A 59 -7.03 -3.34 -11.93
N GLY A 60 -6.63 -2.19 -12.49
CA GLY A 60 -6.43 -2.01 -13.93
C GLY A 60 -7.73 -1.82 -14.73
N LEU A 61 -8.85 -1.56 -14.05
CA LEU A 61 -10.19 -1.52 -14.65
C LEU A 61 -10.70 -0.09 -14.90
N GLY A 62 -9.79 0.87 -15.08
CA GLY A 62 -10.14 2.30 -15.22
C GLY A 62 -10.99 2.67 -16.44
N GLU A 63 -11.28 1.74 -17.34
CA GLU A 63 -12.17 1.94 -18.48
C GLU A 63 -13.65 1.58 -18.19
N PHE A 64 -13.91 0.96 -17.04
CA PHE A 64 -15.24 0.56 -16.60
C PHE A 64 -15.91 1.65 -15.77
N ASP A 65 -17.24 1.59 -15.70
CA ASP A 65 -18.05 2.46 -14.87
C ASP A 65 -18.02 1.99 -13.40
N PRO A 66 -18.04 2.91 -12.41
CA PRO A 66 -18.11 2.58 -10.98
C PRO A 66 -19.27 1.67 -10.60
N TYR A 67 -19.19 1.11 -9.40
CA TYR A 67 -20.14 0.19 -8.75
C TYR A 67 -20.07 -1.28 -9.21
N ALA A 68 -18.90 -1.72 -9.66
CA ALA A 68 -18.60 -3.15 -9.71
C ALA A 68 -18.46 -3.71 -8.28
N ASP A 69 -18.62 -5.02 -8.12
CA ASP A 69 -18.55 -5.69 -6.82
C ASP A 69 -17.37 -6.67 -6.82
N ALA A 70 -16.44 -6.46 -5.90
CA ALA A 70 -15.31 -7.35 -5.65
C ALA A 70 -15.61 -8.25 -4.44
N GLU A 71 -15.54 -9.56 -4.64
CA GLU A 71 -15.58 -10.58 -3.60
C GLU A 71 -14.14 -11.01 -3.29
N VAL A 72 -13.75 -10.97 -2.03
CA VAL A 72 -12.40 -11.29 -1.58
C VAL A 72 -12.42 -12.54 -0.71
N GLU A 73 -11.43 -13.39 -0.91
CA GLU A 73 -11.17 -14.60 -0.13
C GLU A 73 -9.66 -14.75 0.01
N LEU A 74 -9.13 -14.42 1.19
CA LEU A 74 -7.70 -14.23 1.42
C LEU A 74 -7.26 -14.97 2.69
N ASP A 75 -6.17 -15.72 2.59
CA ASP A 75 -5.50 -16.34 3.73
C ASP A 75 -4.28 -15.52 4.13
N SER A 76 -4.05 -15.38 5.43
CA SER A 76 -2.92 -14.65 5.99
C SER A 76 -2.06 -15.55 6.85
N SER A 77 -0.73 -15.37 6.78
CA SER A 77 0.21 -16.06 7.63
C SER A 77 1.44 -15.22 7.95
N GLY A 78 1.98 -15.39 9.15
CA GLY A 78 3.24 -14.79 9.55
C GLY A 78 4.42 -15.34 8.74
N VAL A 79 5.34 -14.46 8.37
CA VAL A 79 6.56 -14.80 7.62
C VAL A 79 7.81 -14.20 8.23
N ILE A 80 8.93 -14.88 7.99
CA ILE A 80 10.28 -14.40 8.26
C ILE A 80 11.09 -14.42 6.96
N SER A 81 11.84 -13.35 6.73
CA SER A 81 12.62 -13.17 5.52
C SER A 81 14.04 -13.68 5.69
N ASP A 82 14.45 -14.58 4.81
CA ASP A 82 15.82 -15.08 4.71
C ASP A 82 16.59 -14.37 3.58
N GLY A 83 17.86 -14.07 3.84
CA GLY A 83 18.77 -13.53 2.81
C GLY A 83 18.97 -12.01 2.81
N CYS A 84 18.42 -11.27 3.77
CA CYS A 84 18.74 -9.84 3.91
C CYS A 84 20.17 -9.65 4.45
N VAL A 85 21.12 -9.34 3.55
CA VAL A 85 22.54 -9.18 3.90
C VAL A 85 22.86 -7.84 4.56
N THR A 86 22.02 -6.83 4.34
CA THR A 86 22.18 -5.50 4.93
C THR A 86 21.34 -5.31 6.20
N CYS A 87 20.63 -6.34 6.68
CA CYS A 87 19.79 -6.27 7.87
C CYS A 87 20.55 -6.49 9.18
N VAL A 88 20.19 -5.71 10.20
CA VAL A 88 20.56 -5.89 11.61
C VAL A 88 19.83 -7.09 12.20
N THR A 89 18.54 -7.24 11.89
CA THR A 89 17.70 -8.37 12.31
C THR A 89 16.96 -8.95 11.11
N PRO A 90 16.67 -10.26 11.08
CA PRO A 90 15.82 -10.84 10.03
C PRO A 90 14.47 -10.11 9.96
N PRO A 91 14.07 -9.60 8.79
CA PRO A 91 12.76 -8.97 8.65
C PRO A 91 11.64 -9.97 8.91
N VAL A 92 10.59 -9.52 9.59
CA VAL A 92 9.39 -10.32 9.91
C VAL A 92 8.15 -9.56 9.49
N GLY A 93 7.09 -10.28 9.18
CA GLY A 93 5.82 -9.66 8.85
C GLY A 93 4.82 -10.69 8.39
N ILE A 94 4.10 -10.40 7.31
CA ILE A 94 3.05 -11.29 6.82
C ILE A 94 3.08 -11.51 5.32
N HIS A 95 2.50 -12.63 4.95
CA HIS A 95 2.14 -13.00 3.60
C HIS A 95 0.64 -13.25 3.56
N ILE A 96 -0.03 -12.60 2.61
CA ILE A 96 -1.42 -12.87 2.29
C ILE A 96 -1.50 -13.31 0.85
N ASN A 97 -2.31 -14.32 0.61
CA ASN A 97 -2.71 -14.62 -0.74
C ASN A 97 -4.14 -15.11 -0.82
N GLY A 98 -4.69 -15.08 -2.02
CA GLY A 98 -6.02 -15.61 -2.28
C GLY A 98 -6.62 -15.07 -3.56
N THR A 99 -7.94 -15.09 -3.62
CA THR A 99 -8.69 -14.72 -4.82
C THR A 99 -9.48 -13.44 -4.63
N VAL A 100 -9.55 -12.64 -5.69
CA VAL A 100 -10.44 -11.49 -5.79
C VAL A 100 -11.24 -11.61 -7.08
N ASN A 101 -12.56 -11.69 -6.94
CA ASN A 101 -13.49 -11.85 -8.06
C ASN A 101 -14.31 -10.57 -8.21
N ILE A 102 -14.15 -9.88 -9.33
CA ILE A 102 -14.83 -8.64 -9.64
C ILE A 102 -15.96 -8.94 -10.62
N SER A 103 -17.17 -8.60 -10.24
CA SER A 103 -18.39 -8.81 -11.00
C SER A 103 -19.13 -7.50 -11.23
N ASN A 104 -20.21 -7.53 -12.02
CA ASN A 104 -21.03 -6.36 -12.35
C ASN A 104 -20.23 -5.24 -13.04
N LEU A 105 -19.19 -5.60 -13.81
CA LEU A 105 -18.48 -4.65 -14.65
C LEU A 105 -19.42 -4.15 -15.75
N THR A 106 -19.62 -2.85 -15.77
CA THR A 106 -20.42 -2.13 -16.77
C THR A 106 -19.61 -1.00 -17.36
N GLY A 107 -20.00 -0.48 -18.52
CA GLY A 107 -19.09 0.35 -19.30
C GLY A 107 -17.94 -0.48 -19.90
N GLY A 108 -16.92 0.18 -20.46
CA GLY A 108 -15.80 -0.49 -21.12
C GLY A 108 -16.14 -1.11 -22.49
N GLY A 109 -15.11 -1.59 -23.20
CA GLY A 109 -15.25 -2.24 -24.50
C GLY A 109 -16.07 -3.54 -24.43
N PRO A 110 -16.44 -4.13 -25.59
CA PRO A 110 -17.21 -5.38 -25.59
C PRO A 110 -16.38 -6.54 -25.03
N GLY A 111 -16.82 -7.16 -23.93
CA GLY A 111 -16.37 -8.51 -23.58
C GLY A 111 -16.10 -8.87 -22.12
N LEU A 112 -16.10 -7.92 -21.17
CA LEU A 112 -15.79 -8.25 -19.76
C LEU A 112 -16.93 -7.81 -18.83
N GLY A 113 -17.73 -8.79 -18.39
CA GLY A 113 -18.70 -8.61 -17.31
C GLY A 113 -18.18 -9.07 -15.95
N TYR A 114 -17.00 -9.70 -15.92
CA TYR A 114 -16.35 -10.22 -14.73
C TYR A 114 -14.82 -10.31 -14.94
N VAL A 115 -14.06 -10.22 -13.85
CA VAL A 115 -12.62 -10.43 -13.78
C VAL A 115 -12.34 -11.33 -12.57
N GLU A 116 -11.58 -12.39 -12.77
CA GLU A 116 -11.06 -13.24 -11.69
C GLU A 116 -9.56 -13.02 -11.60
N GLY A 117 -9.04 -12.84 -10.40
CA GLY A 117 -7.61 -12.71 -10.20
C GLY A 117 -7.13 -13.19 -8.84
N THR A 118 -5.82 -13.29 -8.73
CA THR A 118 -5.13 -13.70 -7.51
C THR A 118 -4.39 -12.50 -6.92
N LEU A 119 -4.52 -12.30 -5.62
CA LEU A 119 -3.72 -11.34 -4.88
C LEU A 119 -2.64 -12.10 -4.12
N ASP A 120 -1.38 -11.66 -4.20
CA ASP A 120 -0.28 -12.10 -3.35
C ASP A 120 0.43 -10.86 -2.79
N LEU A 121 0.49 -10.75 -1.47
CA LEU A 121 1.01 -9.59 -0.76
C LEU A 121 2.00 -10.04 0.30
N VAL A 122 3.20 -9.46 0.27
CA VAL A 122 4.21 -9.64 1.31
C VAL A 122 4.54 -8.29 1.93
N TYR A 123 4.38 -8.19 3.25
CA TYR A 123 4.83 -7.05 4.02
C TYR A 123 5.85 -7.49 5.06
N LEU A 124 7.01 -6.83 5.07
CA LEU A 124 8.12 -7.13 5.97
C LEU A 124 8.56 -5.87 6.71
N ARG A 125 8.97 -6.04 7.97
CA ARG A 125 9.62 -5.01 8.77
C ARG A 125 10.87 -5.53 9.41
N GLU A 126 11.86 -4.66 9.47
CA GLU A 126 13.03 -4.86 10.29
C GLU A 126 12.94 -4.01 11.55
N PHE A 127 13.08 -4.66 12.71
CA PHE A 127 13.11 -4.01 14.00
C PHE A 127 14.56 -3.72 14.41
N VAL A 128 14.88 -2.45 14.64
CA VAL A 128 16.21 -2.03 15.08
C VAL A 128 16.36 -2.05 16.61
N SER A 129 15.23 -1.99 17.31
CA SER A 129 15.08 -2.19 18.75
C SER A 129 13.61 -2.50 19.06
N ASP A 130 13.33 -2.86 20.31
CA ASP A 130 11.98 -3.17 20.82
C ASP A 130 10.95 -2.07 20.46
N GLY A 131 9.94 -2.40 19.66
CA GLY A 131 8.92 -1.44 19.19
C GLY A 131 9.39 -0.40 18.18
N PHE A 132 10.60 -0.50 17.62
CA PHE A 132 11.15 0.45 16.65
C PHE A 132 11.52 -0.19 15.32
N ILE A 133 10.87 0.29 14.26
CA ILE A 133 11.04 -0.18 12.89
C ILE A 133 12.06 0.71 12.18
N GLY A 134 13.11 0.09 11.63
CA GLY A 134 14.13 0.77 10.83
C GLY A 134 13.82 0.75 9.34
N ARG A 135 13.35 -0.39 8.82
CA ARG A 135 13.03 -0.59 7.40
C ARG A 135 11.74 -1.36 7.21
N GLU A 136 11.07 -1.08 6.10
CA GLU A 136 9.84 -1.75 5.68
C GLU A 136 9.90 -2.08 4.20
N TRP A 137 9.35 -3.23 3.83
CA TRP A 137 9.16 -3.67 2.45
C TRP A 137 7.71 -4.09 2.25
N LEU A 138 7.15 -3.73 1.11
CA LEU A 138 5.83 -4.17 0.68
C LEU A 138 5.91 -4.59 -0.78
N THR A 139 5.50 -5.82 -1.06
CA THR A 139 5.37 -6.36 -2.41
C THR A 139 3.91 -6.75 -2.61
N VAL A 140 3.33 -6.34 -3.74
CA VAL A 140 2.00 -6.78 -4.15
C VAL A 140 2.04 -7.26 -5.58
N ASP A 141 1.46 -8.43 -5.79
CA ASP A 141 1.24 -9.09 -7.05
C ASP A 141 -0.26 -9.28 -7.24
N TRP A 142 -0.83 -8.51 -8.17
CA TRP A 142 -2.18 -8.72 -8.68
C TRP A 142 -2.08 -9.49 -9.99
N GLY A 143 -2.51 -10.75 -9.97
CA GLY A 143 -2.53 -11.63 -11.13
C GLY A 143 -3.91 -11.69 -11.76
N ALA A 144 -4.11 -11.00 -12.89
CA ALA A 144 -5.38 -10.95 -13.62
C ALA A 144 -5.19 -10.89 -15.14
N GLY A 145 -4.28 -11.71 -15.66
CA GLY A 145 -3.96 -11.75 -17.10
C GLY A 145 -3.38 -10.42 -17.58
N ASP A 146 -4.00 -9.82 -18.60
CA ASP A 146 -3.55 -8.54 -19.18
C ASP A 146 -3.73 -7.34 -18.23
N GLN A 147 -4.50 -7.52 -17.14
CA GLN A 147 -4.65 -6.51 -16.08
C GLN A 147 -3.76 -6.78 -14.86
N SER A 148 -2.78 -7.69 -14.99
CA SER A 148 -1.85 -7.96 -13.90
C SER A 148 -1.02 -6.73 -13.57
N ARG A 149 -0.66 -6.58 -12.29
CA ARG A 149 0.10 -5.45 -11.78
C ARG A 149 1.06 -5.92 -10.70
N HIS A 150 2.24 -5.34 -10.69
CA HIS A 150 3.25 -5.61 -9.68
C HIS A 150 3.72 -4.31 -9.04
N TRP A 151 3.76 -4.27 -7.72
CA TRP A 151 4.25 -3.14 -6.94
C TRP A 151 5.31 -3.59 -5.95
N GLN A 152 6.34 -2.78 -5.79
CA GLN A 152 7.26 -2.89 -4.66
C GLN A 152 7.48 -1.52 -4.04
N ILE A 153 7.46 -1.49 -2.71
CA ILE A 153 7.74 -0.31 -1.91
C ILE A 153 8.79 -0.66 -0.87
N PHE A 154 9.81 0.18 -0.77
CA PHE A 154 10.84 0.13 0.25
C PHE A 154 10.85 1.44 1.03
N MET A 155 10.90 1.36 2.36
CA MET A 155 10.98 2.53 3.23
C MET A 155 12.10 2.38 4.25
N LEU A 156 12.88 3.45 4.41
CA LEU A 156 13.90 3.59 5.45
C LEU A 156 13.51 4.70 6.43
N HIS A 157 13.31 4.35 7.69
CA HIS A 157 12.93 5.26 8.76
C HIS A 157 14.15 5.81 9.48
N SER A 158 14.26 7.14 9.53
CA SER A 158 15.32 7.84 10.26
C SER A 158 14.82 9.19 10.76
N PRO A 159 14.52 9.32 12.07
CA PRO A 159 14.67 8.30 13.11
C PRO A 159 13.78 7.07 12.88
N PRO A 160 14.11 5.90 13.47
CA PRO A 160 13.26 4.71 13.42
C PRO A 160 11.82 5.00 13.86
N ARG A 161 10.86 4.37 13.20
CA ARG A 161 9.44 4.56 13.49
C ARG A 161 9.06 3.78 14.74
N TRP A 162 8.49 4.46 15.73
CA TRP A 162 7.92 3.79 16.89
C TRP A 162 6.58 3.15 16.52
N SER A 163 6.43 1.86 16.82
CA SER A 163 5.25 1.05 16.55
C SER A 163 4.92 0.20 17.79
N PRO A 164 4.35 0.81 18.85
CA PRO A 164 3.98 0.08 20.04
C PRO A 164 2.78 -0.85 19.78
N ASP A 165 2.69 -1.92 20.57
CA ASP A 165 1.50 -2.76 20.61
C ASP A 165 0.24 -1.94 20.90
N ASN A 166 -0.86 -2.25 20.20
CA ASN A 166 -2.19 -1.66 20.40
C ASN A 166 -2.33 -0.15 20.14
N ARG A 167 -1.48 0.45 19.30
CA ARG A 167 -1.63 1.86 18.83
C ARG A 167 -3.02 2.11 18.20
N ASP A 168 -3.56 1.08 17.57
CA ASP A 168 -4.80 1.02 16.80
C ASP A 168 -6.04 1.43 17.61
N LEU A 169 -5.98 1.35 18.94
CA LEU A 169 -7.09 1.74 19.83
C LEU A 169 -7.41 3.24 19.79
N ALA A 170 -6.45 4.09 19.42
CA ALA A 170 -6.65 5.54 19.44
C ALA A 170 -7.55 6.03 18.31
N ALA A 171 -7.60 5.30 17.18
CA ALA A 171 -8.37 5.67 15.99
C ALA A 171 -9.87 5.36 16.12
N PHE A 172 -10.27 4.59 17.13
CA PHE A 172 -11.65 4.15 17.32
C PHE A 172 -12.24 4.61 18.65
N VAL A 173 -13.56 4.81 18.67
CA VAL A 173 -14.36 5.05 19.89
C VAL A 173 -15.33 3.89 20.11
N PRO A 174 -15.54 3.45 21.36
CA PRO A 174 -16.53 2.44 21.66
C PRO A 174 -17.95 2.99 21.45
N VAL A 175 -18.81 2.20 20.83
CA VAL A 175 -20.25 2.46 20.62
C VAL A 175 -21.06 1.22 20.99
N ASP A 176 -22.39 1.34 21.02
CA ASP A 176 -23.26 0.19 21.26
C ASP A 176 -23.05 -0.88 20.18
N GLY A 177 -22.61 -2.07 20.57
CA GLY A 177 -22.38 -3.20 19.67
C GLY A 177 -21.02 -3.20 18.94
N GLY A 178 -20.10 -2.29 19.23
CA GLY A 178 -18.79 -2.32 18.56
C GLY A 178 -17.91 -1.09 18.79
N LYS A 179 -17.10 -0.76 17.79
CA LYS A 179 -16.26 0.43 17.76
C LYS A 179 -16.44 1.16 16.43
N GLU A 180 -16.38 2.49 16.46
CA GLU A 180 -16.44 3.33 15.25
C GLU A 180 -15.18 4.18 15.07
N SER A 181 -14.81 4.46 13.83
CA SER A 181 -13.68 5.36 13.54
C SER A 181 -13.95 6.78 14.06
N ARG A 182 -12.94 7.37 14.68
CA ARG A 182 -12.98 8.77 15.19
C ARG A 182 -12.73 9.79 14.10
N THR A 183 -11.94 9.41 13.11
CA THR A 183 -11.39 10.27 12.06
C THR A 183 -11.21 9.47 10.78
N GLY A 184 -11.38 10.12 9.63
CA GLY A 184 -11.28 9.48 8.31
C GLY A 184 -12.63 8.95 7.82
N PRO A 185 -12.65 7.98 6.88
CA PRO A 185 -13.89 7.37 6.44
C PRO A 185 -14.59 6.68 7.62
N TRP A 186 -15.92 6.61 7.56
CA TRP A 186 -16.70 5.89 8.57
C TRP A 186 -16.37 4.40 8.50
N LEU A 187 -15.94 3.85 9.63
CA LEU A 187 -15.69 2.43 9.85
C LEU A 187 -16.43 1.99 11.11
N PHE A 188 -16.97 0.78 11.08
CA PHE A 188 -17.57 0.10 12.20
C PHE A 188 -16.94 -1.29 12.35
N VAL A 189 -16.48 -1.60 13.55
CA VAL A 189 -15.85 -2.87 13.91
C VAL A 189 -16.70 -3.54 14.99
N ASP A 190 -17.26 -4.69 14.65
CA ASP A 190 -17.95 -5.57 15.58
C ASP A 190 -17.08 -6.81 15.87
N VAL A 191 -17.02 -7.20 17.13
CA VAL A 191 -16.32 -8.42 17.54
C VAL A 191 -17.37 -9.51 17.67
N MET A 192 -17.36 -10.44 16.71
CA MET A 192 -18.30 -11.54 16.66
C MET A 192 -17.97 -12.62 17.69
N ILE A 193 -18.91 -13.55 17.88
CA ILE A 193 -18.67 -14.80 18.61
C ILE A 193 -17.50 -15.53 17.92
N ASP A 194 -16.64 -16.18 18.70
CA ASP A 194 -15.43 -16.90 18.22
C ASP A 194 -14.27 -16.03 17.71
N GLN A 195 -14.13 -14.80 18.25
CA GLN A 195 -12.99 -13.90 18.01
C GLN A 195 -12.84 -13.39 16.57
N ALA A 196 -13.81 -13.67 15.68
CA ALA A 196 -13.90 -13.04 14.37
C ALA A 196 -14.22 -11.53 14.49
N LEU A 197 -13.70 -10.74 13.55
CA LEU A 197 -13.97 -9.32 13.42
C LEU A 197 -14.83 -9.09 12.18
N ASN A 198 -15.94 -8.38 12.34
CA ASN A 198 -16.71 -7.86 11.22
C ASN A 198 -16.43 -6.37 11.07
N VAL A 199 -15.84 -5.99 9.94
CA VAL A 199 -15.46 -4.61 9.64
C VAL A 199 -16.28 -4.12 8.47
N GLN A 200 -16.99 -3.01 8.67
CA GLN A 200 -17.80 -2.37 7.65
C GLN A 200 -17.38 -0.92 7.53
N GLY A 201 -17.51 -0.35 6.34
CA GLY A 201 -17.15 1.04 6.17
C GLY A 201 -17.12 1.50 4.74
N CYS A 202 -16.54 2.68 4.58
CA CYS A 202 -16.59 3.43 3.35
C CYS A 202 -15.25 3.50 2.64
N LEU A 203 -15.31 3.48 1.32
CA LEU A 203 -14.18 3.95 0.53
C LEU A 203 -14.02 5.46 0.73
N PRO A 204 -12.78 5.98 0.66
CA PRO A 204 -12.56 7.42 0.54
C PRO A 204 -13.44 8.02 -0.57
N ASP A 205 -14.03 9.18 -0.28
CA ASP A 205 -14.82 9.98 -1.24
C ASP A 205 -16.08 9.29 -1.81
N SER A 206 -16.51 8.18 -1.20
CA SER A 206 -17.76 7.52 -1.55
C SER A 206 -18.98 8.36 -1.18
N SER A 207 -19.73 8.76 -2.21
CA SER A 207 -21.02 9.47 -2.03
C SER A 207 -22.10 8.60 -1.38
N ARG A 208 -21.97 7.26 -1.43
CA ARG A 208 -22.94 6.32 -0.83
C ARG A 208 -22.91 6.35 0.69
N CYS A 209 -21.84 6.85 1.29
CA CYS A 209 -21.65 6.82 2.72
C CYS A 209 -22.19 8.05 3.47
N VAL A 210 -22.84 8.97 2.77
CA VAL A 210 -23.47 10.16 3.37
C VAL A 210 -24.90 9.81 3.80
N GLY A 211 -25.04 9.08 4.91
CA GLY A 211 -26.32 8.73 5.53
C GLY A 211 -26.57 7.23 5.60
N SER A 212 -26.77 6.73 6.83
CA SER A 212 -26.99 5.32 7.22
C SER A 212 -27.90 4.47 6.29
N PRO A 213 -27.66 3.15 6.08
CA PRO A 213 -26.50 2.32 6.41
C PRO A 213 -25.91 1.69 5.11
N SER A 214 -25.43 2.50 4.17
CA SER A 214 -24.65 1.98 3.04
C SER A 214 -23.17 1.96 3.42
N SER A 215 -22.56 0.78 3.34
CA SER A 215 -21.11 0.60 3.39
C SER A 215 -20.64 0.12 2.02
N ASP A 216 -19.48 0.59 1.58
CA ASP A 216 -18.85 0.09 0.37
C ASP A 216 -18.11 -1.21 0.66
N ILE A 217 -17.54 -1.33 1.86
CA ILE A 217 -16.73 -2.47 2.26
C ILE A 217 -17.42 -3.20 3.40
N LYS A 218 -17.41 -4.54 3.33
CA LYS A 218 -17.82 -5.46 4.39
C LYS A 218 -16.85 -6.64 4.39
N LEU A 219 -16.03 -6.72 5.42
CA LEU A 219 -15.01 -7.76 5.57
C LEU A 219 -15.19 -8.48 6.89
N GLU A 220 -14.96 -9.78 6.87
CA GLU A 220 -14.85 -10.63 8.04
C GLU A 220 -13.40 -11.11 8.16
N ALA A 221 -12.77 -10.87 9.31
CA ALA A 221 -11.44 -11.36 9.61
C ALA A 221 -11.52 -12.41 10.73
N THR A 222 -11.14 -13.65 10.41
CA THR A 222 -11.03 -14.72 11.40
C THR A 222 -9.65 -14.69 12.04
N ARG A 223 -9.62 -14.78 13.37
CA ARG A 223 -8.38 -14.82 14.14
C ARG A 223 -8.20 -16.18 14.81
N ASN A 224 -6.99 -16.71 14.73
CA ASN A 224 -6.61 -17.98 15.34
C ASN A 224 -5.28 -17.83 16.06
N ILE A 225 -4.91 -18.84 16.86
CA ILE A 225 -3.61 -18.90 17.53
C ILE A 225 -2.49 -18.78 16.48
N ALA A 226 -1.53 -17.89 16.75
CA ALA A 226 -0.37 -17.64 15.91
C ALA A 226 0.31 -18.95 15.48
N SER A 227 0.50 -19.10 14.17
CA SER A 227 1.21 -20.23 13.59
C SER A 227 2.71 -19.94 13.48
N PRO A 228 3.58 -20.97 13.40
CA PRO A 228 5.00 -20.73 13.15
C PRO A 228 5.24 -19.93 11.87
N LEU A 229 6.18 -18.98 11.92
CA LEU A 229 6.53 -18.15 10.77
C LEU A 229 7.03 -19.01 9.60
N LYS A 230 6.49 -18.75 8.41
CA LYS A 230 6.99 -19.36 7.17
C LYS A 230 8.21 -18.58 6.69
N SER A 231 9.26 -19.30 6.29
CA SER A 231 10.42 -18.69 5.66
C SER A 231 10.10 -18.30 4.21
N ILE A 232 10.46 -17.08 3.83
CA ILE A 232 10.37 -16.57 2.46
C ILE A 232 11.72 -15.95 2.03
N GLN A 233 11.95 -15.86 0.73
CA GLN A 233 13.11 -15.14 0.20
C GLN A 233 12.95 -13.63 0.43
N HIS A 234 14.05 -12.96 0.78
CA HIS A 234 14.07 -11.51 0.89
C HIS A 234 13.76 -10.84 -0.47
N PRO A 235 12.96 -9.75 -0.49
CA PRO A 235 12.76 -8.96 -1.69
C PRO A 235 14.08 -8.48 -2.29
N PRO A 236 14.14 -8.23 -3.61
CA PRO A 236 15.34 -7.72 -4.26
C PRO A 236 15.82 -6.40 -3.63
N GLU A 237 17.14 -6.22 -3.56
CA GLU A 237 17.72 -4.98 -3.05
C GLU A 237 17.53 -3.83 -4.05
N TRP A 238 17.29 -2.63 -3.50
CA TRP A 238 17.29 -1.41 -4.29
C TRP A 238 18.73 -0.99 -4.59
N VAL A 239 19.02 -0.79 -5.87
CA VAL A 239 20.35 -0.45 -6.35
C VAL A 239 20.31 0.82 -7.19
N GLN A 240 21.41 1.57 -7.14
CA GLN A 240 21.61 2.74 -7.99
C GLN A 240 21.84 2.29 -9.43
N ILE A 241 21.20 2.96 -10.40
CA ILE A 241 21.32 2.65 -11.82
C ILE A 241 22.16 3.70 -12.55
N GLU A 242 23.00 3.23 -13.46
CA GLU A 242 23.71 4.08 -14.41
C GLU A 242 22.82 4.45 -15.61
N VAL A 243 22.61 5.75 -15.82
CA VAL A 243 21.84 6.26 -16.96
C VAL A 243 22.77 6.47 -18.15
N ILE A 244 22.72 5.54 -19.11
CA ILE A 244 23.64 5.56 -20.28
C ILE A 244 23.12 6.48 -21.39
N SER A 245 21.80 6.56 -21.59
CA SER A 245 21.17 7.47 -22.56
C SER A 245 19.67 7.63 -22.30
N THR A 246 19.15 8.85 -22.44
CA THR A 246 17.71 9.16 -22.32
C THR A 246 17.25 9.95 -23.55
N ASN A 247 15.97 9.81 -23.94
CA ASN A 247 15.38 10.53 -25.08
C ASN A 247 14.85 11.94 -24.73
N ASN A 248 15.23 12.50 -23.57
CA ASN A 248 14.71 13.76 -22.99
C ASN A 248 13.20 13.76 -22.70
N ASN A 249 12.52 12.61 -22.67
CA ASN A 249 11.14 12.54 -22.21
C ASN A 249 11.08 12.54 -20.67
N SER A 250 10.03 13.16 -20.13
CA SER A 250 9.72 13.07 -18.70
C SER A 250 9.05 11.73 -18.40
N PRO A 251 9.43 11.03 -17.33
CA PRO A 251 8.73 9.84 -16.85
C PRO A 251 7.27 10.14 -16.53
N THR A 252 6.41 9.15 -16.78
CA THR A 252 4.96 9.23 -16.63
C THR A 252 4.38 8.13 -15.76
N ILE A 253 5.03 6.96 -15.65
CA ILE A 253 4.49 5.82 -14.91
C ILE A 253 4.31 6.17 -13.41
N MET A 254 5.23 6.97 -12.86
CA MET A 254 5.22 7.39 -11.45
C MET A 254 4.63 8.78 -11.23
N SER A 255 3.97 9.35 -12.24
CA SER A 255 3.49 10.73 -12.22
C SER A 255 2.50 11.01 -11.09
N ASP A 256 1.72 10.02 -10.71
CA ASP A 256 0.78 10.17 -9.61
C ASP A 256 1.54 10.25 -8.29
N ILE A 257 2.43 9.30 -7.99
CA ILE A 257 3.25 9.33 -6.75
C ILE A 257 4.03 10.64 -6.63
N ARG A 258 4.55 11.14 -7.76
CA ARG A 258 5.16 12.46 -7.85
C ARG A 258 4.26 13.59 -7.36
N GLY A 259 2.96 13.52 -7.67
CA GLY A 259 1.95 14.48 -7.26
C GLY A 259 1.72 14.56 -5.74
N LEU A 260 2.19 13.56 -4.97
CA LEU A 260 2.18 13.59 -3.50
C LEU A 260 3.29 14.46 -2.90
N MET A 261 4.24 14.92 -3.72
CA MET A 261 5.40 15.68 -3.28
C MET A 261 5.37 17.10 -3.82
N GLU A 262 5.91 18.01 -3.01
CA GLU A 262 6.20 19.37 -3.46
C GLU A 262 7.55 19.40 -4.18
N LEU A 263 7.48 19.38 -5.51
CA LEU A 263 8.66 19.42 -6.35
C LEU A 263 9.18 20.85 -6.52
N GLY A 264 10.49 20.99 -6.38
CA GLY A 264 11.27 22.19 -6.71
C GLY A 264 11.92 22.08 -8.09
N GLU A 265 13.13 22.64 -8.18
CA GLU A 265 13.90 22.65 -9.43
C GLU A 265 14.35 21.25 -9.86
N GLN A 266 14.47 21.06 -11.16
CA GLN A 266 15.07 19.86 -11.73
C GLN A 266 16.56 19.81 -11.36
N VAL A 267 17.02 18.63 -10.96
CA VAL A 267 18.41 18.39 -10.56
C VAL A 267 18.95 17.13 -11.21
N ASN A 268 20.27 17.02 -11.26
CA ASN A 268 20.91 15.76 -11.64
C ASN A 268 21.00 14.86 -10.42
N SER A 269 20.53 13.63 -10.56
CA SER A 269 20.65 12.58 -9.56
C SER A 269 20.96 11.25 -10.25
N SER A 270 21.30 10.23 -9.47
CA SER A 270 21.29 8.87 -9.97
C SER A 270 19.98 8.20 -9.58
N PRO A 271 19.26 7.58 -10.53
CA PRO A 271 18.06 6.84 -10.20
C PRO A 271 18.38 5.57 -9.42
N TRP A 272 17.36 5.06 -8.75
CA TRP A 272 17.39 3.79 -8.04
C TRP A 272 16.21 2.93 -8.50
N CYS A 273 16.42 1.62 -8.55
CA CYS A 273 15.39 0.63 -8.82
C CYS A 273 15.85 -0.72 -8.25
N HIS A 274 14.94 -1.68 -8.17
CA HIS A 274 15.26 -3.03 -7.72
C HIS A 274 15.83 -3.91 -8.85
N GLU A 275 15.84 -3.43 -10.10
CA GLU A 275 16.43 -4.11 -11.26
C GLU A 275 17.49 -3.25 -11.96
N ALA A 276 18.74 -3.71 -11.96
CA ALA A 276 19.87 -2.92 -12.48
C ALA A 276 19.96 -2.81 -14.01
N ASN A 277 19.46 -3.82 -14.75
CA ASN A 277 19.73 -3.99 -16.17
C ASN A 277 18.46 -3.78 -17.02
N GLN A 278 17.95 -2.55 -17.05
CA GLN A 278 16.78 -2.20 -17.84
C GLN A 278 17.09 -1.11 -18.86
N GLU A 279 16.44 -1.18 -20.03
CA GLU A 279 16.51 -0.12 -21.03
C GLU A 279 15.66 1.07 -20.57
N ILE A 280 16.33 2.11 -20.08
CA ILE A 280 15.70 3.35 -19.63
C ILE A 280 15.21 4.14 -20.84
N VAL A 281 13.90 4.39 -20.90
CA VAL A 281 13.28 5.20 -21.95
C VAL A 281 12.99 6.63 -21.51
N ALA A 282 12.85 6.89 -20.21
CA ALA A 282 12.71 8.25 -19.67
C ALA A 282 13.35 8.33 -18.28
N PHE A 283 13.92 9.49 -17.94
CA PHE A 283 14.48 9.74 -16.61
C PHE A 283 14.40 11.23 -16.30
N GLN A 284 14.03 11.55 -15.06
CA GLN A 284 14.03 12.92 -14.58
C GLN A 284 14.19 12.94 -13.05
N SER A 285 14.76 14.00 -12.51
CA SER A 285 14.86 14.20 -11.06
C SER A 285 14.58 15.65 -10.67
N TRP A 286 14.11 15.83 -9.44
CA TRP A 286 13.69 17.10 -8.86
C TRP A 286 14.08 17.18 -7.38
N ASN A 287 14.35 18.39 -6.90
CA ASN A 287 14.39 18.65 -5.47
C ASN A 287 12.99 18.50 -4.86
N VAL A 288 12.92 18.03 -3.62
CA VAL A 288 11.69 17.94 -2.83
C VAL A 288 11.82 18.81 -1.59
N SER A 289 10.84 19.67 -1.32
CA SER A 289 10.81 20.46 -0.09
C SER A 289 10.34 19.63 1.10
N ALA A 290 11.04 19.75 2.24
CA ALA A 290 10.65 19.12 3.50
C ALA A 290 9.40 19.77 4.16
N ASN A 291 8.93 20.90 3.61
CA ASN A 291 7.87 21.67 4.21
C ASN A 291 6.52 21.10 3.79
N ASN A 292 5.95 20.24 4.64
CA ASN A 292 4.53 20.30 5.02
C ASN A 292 4.08 19.15 5.92
N GLY A 293 4.98 18.26 6.38
CA GLY A 293 4.60 17.20 7.32
C GLY A 293 3.48 16.31 6.78
N ILE A 294 3.36 16.20 5.45
CA ILE A 294 2.38 15.33 4.81
C ILE A 294 2.78 13.90 5.17
N VAL A 295 1.97 13.27 6.01
CA VAL A 295 2.12 11.86 6.34
C VAL A 295 1.31 11.08 5.31
N ILE A 296 2.00 10.32 4.48
CA ILE A 296 1.40 9.35 3.57
C ILE A 296 1.19 8.08 4.39
N SER A 297 -0.03 7.83 4.84
CA SER A 297 -0.40 6.61 5.57
C SER A 297 -1.70 6.04 5.00
N PRO A 298 -1.62 5.35 3.86
CA PRO A 298 -2.80 4.92 3.13
C PRO A 298 -3.61 3.92 3.94
N MET A 299 -4.90 4.20 4.05
CA MET A 299 -5.92 3.42 4.79
C MET A 299 -5.48 2.87 6.15
N SER A 300 -4.63 3.58 6.89
CA SER A 300 -4.17 3.11 8.20
C SER A 300 -5.34 2.73 9.11
N THR A 301 -6.44 3.49 9.07
CA THR A 301 -7.64 3.20 9.86
C THR A 301 -8.31 1.88 9.49
N TRP A 302 -8.31 1.45 8.22
CA TRP A 302 -8.86 0.15 7.82
C TRP A 302 -7.97 -1.01 8.24
N LEU A 303 -6.66 -0.83 8.10
CA LEU A 303 -5.66 -1.76 8.60
C LEU A 303 -5.83 -1.97 10.11
N ASP A 304 -5.85 -0.86 10.84
CA ASP A 304 -6.07 -0.84 12.29
C ASP A 304 -7.42 -1.51 12.67
N ALA A 305 -8.48 -1.34 11.86
CA ALA A 305 -9.79 -1.98 12.07
C ALA A 305 -9.74 -3.51 11.99
N LEU A 306 -8.94 -4.02 11.05
CA LEU A 306 -8.73 -5.45 10.81
C LEU A 306 -7.61 -6.04 11.68
N THR A 307 -7.02 -5.25 12.59
CA THR A 307 -5.85 -5.62 13.42
C THR A 307 -4.60 -5.92 12.60
N LEU A 308 -4.39 -5.10 11.58
CA LEU A 308 -3.29 -5.15 10.63
C LEU A 308 -2.47 -3.85 10.81
N PRO A 309 -1.16 -3.86 11.05
CA PRO A 309 -0.30 -2.71 10.95
C PRO A 309 -0.47 -1.91 9.69
N SER A 310 -0.29 -0.63 9.94
CA SER A 310 -0.20 0.42 8.97
C SER A 310 1.23 0.91 8.86
N THR A 311 1.60 1.25 7.63
CA THR A 311 2.81 2.02 7.36
C THR A 311 2.45 3.49 7.20
N SER A 312 3.40 4.35 7.55
CA SER A 312 3.29 5.78 7.34
C SER A 312 4.65 6.30 6.92
N PHE A 313 4.69 7.03 5.82
CA PHE A 313 5.89 7.70 5.33
C PHE A 313 5.68 9.21 5.39
N THR A 314 6.70 9.92 5.87
CA THR A 314 6.73 11.38 5.78
C THR A 314 7.88 11.74 4.87
N PRO A 315 7.62 12.26 3.66
CA PRO A 315 8.68 12.75 2.79
C PRO A 315 9.52 13.78 3.54
N ALA A 316 10.77 13.43 3.78
CA ALA A 316 11.79 14.40 4.15
C ALA A 316 12.24 15.12 2.87
N GLY A 317 12.76 16.34 3.00
CA GLY A 317 13.39 17.02 1.87
C GLY A 317 14.51 16.17 1.27
N GLY A 318 14.86 16.45 0.02
CA GLY A 318 15.91 15.73 -0.69
C GLY A 318 15.70 15.72 -2.19
N THR A 319 16.04 14.62 -2.85
CA THR A 319 15.95 14.48 -4.31
C THR A 319 15.03 13.32 -4.68
N TRP A 320 13.98 13.61 -5.44
CA TRP A 320 13.11 12.63 -6.06
C TRP A 320 13.59 12.34 -7.48
N SER A 321 13.73 11.07 -7.83
CA SER A 321 14.14 10.62 -9.15
C SER A 321 13.18 9.57 -9.68
N GLU A 322 12.91 9.60 -10.98
CA GLU A 322 12.03 8.65 -11.67
C GLU A 322 12.68 8.12 -12.93
N ILE A 323 12.43 6.86 -13.23
CA ILE A 323 12.72 6.21 -14.51
C ILE A 323 11.49 5.49 -15.04
N ASP A 324 11.31 5.55 -16.35
CA ASP A 324 10.46 4.61 -17.09
C ASP A 324 11.35 3.72 -17.96
N THR A 325 11.00 2.45 -18.09
CA THR A 325 11.71 1.47 -18.91
C THR A 325 10.85 1.00 -20.09
N ALA A 326 11.48 0.37 -21.08
CA ALA A 326 10.78 -0.17 -22.25
C ALA A 326 9.76 -1.29 -21.91
N ASN A 327 9.87 -1.90 -20.73
CA ASN A 327 9.01 -3.01 -20.28
C ASN A 327 7.86 -2.53 -19.37
N ASN A 328 7.45 -1.27 -19.48
CA ASN A 328 6.43 -0.63 -18.63
C ASN A 328 6.71 -0.71 -17.13
N LEU A 329 7.97 -0.92 -16.74
CA LEU A 329 8.40 -0.75 -15.36
C LEU A 329 8.73 0.72 -15.14
N GLY A 330 8.03 1.33 -14.18
CA GLY A 330 8.37 2.60 -13.58
C GLY A 330 9.09 2.37 -12.26
N CYS A 331 10.12 3.16 -11.99
CA CYS A 331 10.83 3.16 -10.71
C CYS A 331 11.01 4.59 -10.24
N ALA A 332 10.76 4.83 -8.96
CA ALA A 332 10.96 6.11 -8.34
C ALA A 332 11.63 5.98 -6.98
N ALA A 333 12.42 6.99 -6.63
CA ALA A 333 13.20 6.98 -5.41
C ALA A 333 13.35 8.37 -4.81
N LEU A 334 13.23 8.46 -3.48
CA LEU A 334 13.55 9.64 -2.70
C LEU A 334 14.87 9.42 -1.96
N LEU A 335 15.86 10.24 -2.27
CA LEU A 335 17.11 10.32 -1.53
C LEU A 335 17.08 11.50 -0.58
N ASN A 336 17.66 11.37 0.62
CA ASN A 336 17.89 12.53 1.48
C ASN A 336 19.10 13.36 0.98
N ASP A 337 19.38 14.46 1.65
CA ASP A 337 20.51 15.36 1.32
C ASP A 337 21.89 14.68 1.39
N ASP A 338 22.02 13.56 2.10
CA ASP A 338 23.24 12.75 2.19
C ASP A 338 23.35 11.69 1.07
N GLY A 339 22.36 11.60 0.18
CA GLY A 339 22.31 10.59 -0.89
C GLY A 339 21.84 9.20 -0.45
N ILE A 340 21.24 9.08 0.74
CA ILE A 340 20.71 7.83 1.28
C ILE A 340 19.27 7.63 0.81
N LEU A 341 18.96 6.44 0.28
CA LEU A 341 17.62 6.03 -0.12
C LEU A 341 16.65 6.01 1.09
N ARG A 342 15.60 6.82 1.02
CA ARG A 342 14.53 6.90 2.03
C ARG A 342 13.26 6.18 1.62
N LEU A 343 12.91 6.28 0.34
CA LEU A 343 11.73 5.66 -0.25
C LEU A 343 12.12 5.14 -1.64
N GLY A 344 11.79 3.88 -1.93
CA GLY A 344 11.79 3.32 -3.27
C GLY A 344 10.38 2.84 -3.61
N VAL A 345 9.87 3.18 -4.79
CA VAL A 345 8.60 2.67 -5.30
C VAL A 345 8.76 2.20 -6.73
N SER A 346 8.32 1.00 -7.03
CA SER A 346 8.29 0.47 -8.39
C SER A 346 6.91 -0.06 -8.74
N PHE A 347 6.56 0.08 -10.01
CA PHE A 347 5.28 -0.33 -10.55
C PHE A 347 5.48 -0.89 -11.95
N GLN A 348 4.88 -2.05 -12.21
CA GLN A 348 4.92 -2.70 -13.50
C GLN A 348 3.51 -3.14 -13.91
N THR A 349 3.22 -2.92 -15.20
CA THR A 349 1.99 -3.33 -15.87
C THR A 349 2.28 -4.29 -17.01
#